data_AF-A0A1H8BMC5-F1
#
_entry.id   AF-A0A1H8BMC5-F1
#
_cell.length_a   1.000
_cell.length_b   1.000
_cell.length_c   1.000
_cell.angle_alpha   90.00
_cell.angle_beta   90.00
_cell.angle_gamma   90.00
#
_symmetry.space_group_name_H-M   'P 1'
#
loop_
_entity.id
_entity.type
_entity.pdbx_description
1 polymer ?
#
loop_
_entity_poly.entity_id
_entity_poly.type
_entity_poly.pdbx_seq_one_letter_code
_entity_poly.pdbx_strand_id
1 'polypeptide(L)'
;MDETVILGFTGRIGMASFEEFARHRAARLALGLTVLGLAAHAARFAVSGPPDLIDAFEMALSLGPSDCLVLEVTRATNGPDARQTGIAG
;
A
#
# COMPACT_ATOMS: atom_id res chain seq x y z
N MET A 1 -1.35 -0.08 20.37
CA MET A 1 -2.07 1.15 20.01
C MET A 1 -2.16 1.11 18.50
N ASP A 2 -3.37 1.12 17.96
CA ASP A 2 -3.56 0.94 16.52
C ASP A 2 -3.43 2.30 15.83
N GLU A 3 -2.90 2.30 14.61
CA GLU A 3 -2.85 3.49 13.75
C GLU A 3 -3.55 3.24 12.42
N THR A 4 -3.68 4.29 11.62
CA THR A 4 -4.13 4.18 10.23
C THR A 4 -3.20 5.00 9.34
N VAL A 5 -2.69 4.35 8.30
CA VAL A 5 -1.78 4.94 7.33
C VAL A 5 -2.32 4.76 5.92
N ILE A 6 -1.95 5.68 5.03
CA ILE A 6 -2.16 5.53 3.60
C ILE A 6 -0.84 5.08 2.98
N LEU A 7 -0.86 3.90 2.37
CA LEU A 7 0.25 3.36 1.59
C LEU A 7 -0.02 3.55 0.10
N GLY A 8 0.97 4.05 -0.62
CA GLY A 8 0.95 4.16 -2.07
C GLY A 8 2.11 3.39 -2.69
N PHE A 9 1.84 2.66 -3.76
CA PHE A 9 2.82 1.84 -4.49
C PHE A 9 2.77 2.25 -5.96
N THR A 10 3.92 2.55 -6.56
CA THR A 10 4.02 2.88 -8.00
C THR A 10 4.91 1.87 -8.71
N GLY A 11 4.68 1.67 -10.02
CA GLY A 11 5.49 0.78 -10.83
C GLY A 11 4.68 0.11 -11.94
N ARG A 12 4.89 -1.19 -12.16
CA ARG A 12 4.01 -2.03 -12.99
C ARG A 12 3.08 -2.81 -12.07
N ILE A 13 1.81 -2.42 -12.05
CA ILE A 13 0.82 -2.93 -11.11
C ILE A 13 -0.26 -3.71 -11.88
N GLY A 14 -0.30 -5.02 -11.66
CA GLY A 14 -1.43 -5.86 -12.04
C GLY A 14 -2.59 -5.59 -11.10
N MET A 15 -3.60 -4.82 -11.53
CA MET A 15 -4.65 -4.33 -10.63
C MET A 15 -5.35 -5.45 -9.83
N ALA A 16 -5.72 -6.55 -10.50
CA ALA A 16 -6.40 -7.67 -9.86
C ALA A 16 -5.48 -8.47 -8.92
N SER A 17 -4.28 -8.84 -9.40
CA SER A 17 -3.32 -9.62 -8.62
C SER A 17 -2.77 -8.86 -7.43
N PHE A 18 -2.52 -7.55 -7.57
CA PHE A 18 -2.03 -6.70 -6.50
C PHE A 18 -3.10 -6.47 -5.42
N GLU A 19 -4.37 -6.27 -5.82
CA GLU A 19 -5.48 -6.16 -4.88
C GLU A 19 -5.69 -7.47 -4.10
N GLU A 20 -5.71 -8.60 -4.80
CA GLU A 20 -5.86 -9.92 -4.17
C GLU A 20 -4.70 -10.18 -3.18
N PHE A 21 -3.47 -9.89 -3.59
CA PHE A 21 -2.30 -10.03 -2.75
C PHE A 21 -2.38 -9.14 -1.50
N ALA A 22 -2.80 -7.88 -1.65
CA ALA A 22 -3.00 -6.97 -0.53
C ALA A 22 -4.07 -7.48 0.43
N ARG A 23 -5.23 -7.91 -0.07
CA ARG A 23 -6.31 -8.47 0.77
C ARG A 23 -5.87 -9.71 1.52
N HIS A 24 -5.15 -10.62 0.86
CA HIS A 24 -4.64 -11.84 1.49
C HIS A 24 -3.65 -11.54 2.62
N ARG A 25 -2.71 -10.60 2.41
CA ARG A 25 -1.73 -10.21 3.42
C ARG A 25 -2.37 -9.49 4.61
N ALA A 26 -3.31 -8.58 4.35
CA ALA A 26 -4.02 -7.88 5.41
C ALA A 26 -4.81 -8.86 6.30
N ALA A 27 -5.53 -9.81 5.69
CA ALA A 27 -6.25 -10.85 6.43
C ALA A 27 -5.31 -11.70 7.29
N ARG A 28 -4.15 -12.10 6.75
CA ARG A 28 -3.17 -12.93 7.47
C ARG A 28 -2.54 -12.20 8.67
N LEU A 29 -2.44 -10.89 8.61
CA LEU A 29 -1.90 -10.04 9.68
C LEU A 29 -3.00 -9.44 10.58
N ALA A 30 -4.26 -9.80 10.37
CA ALA A 30 -5.42 -9.22 11.05
C ALA A 30 -5.48 -7.68 10.97
N LEU A 31 -5.12 -7.11 9.82
CA LEU A 31 -5.16 -5.68 9.54
C LEU A 31 -6.47 -5.27 8.85
N GLY A 32 -6.94 -4.06 9.13
CA GLY A 32 -7.98 -3.41 8.33
C GLY A 32 -7.37 -2.90 7.01
N LEU A 33 -8.10 -3.07 5.91
CA LEU A 33 -7.66 -2.66 4.57
C LEU A 33 -8.82 -2.04 3.78
N THR A 34 -8.63 -0.81 3.30
CA THR A 34 -9.52 -0.15 2.34
C THR A 34 -8.74 0.20 1.08
N VAL A 35 -9.24 -0.21 -0.09
CA VAL A 35 -8.67 0.17 -1.38
C VAL A 35 -9.11 1.59 -1.71
N LEU A 36 -8.15 2.50 -1.88
CA LEU A 36 -8.42 3.91 -2.21
C LEU A 36 -8.31 4.18 -3.72
N GLY A 37 -7.50 3.39 -4.43
CA GLY A 37 -7.37 3.48 -5.87
C GLY A 37 -6.44 2.41 -6.43
N LEU A 38 -6.77 1.91 -7.61
CA LEU A 38 -5.98 0.95 -8.36
C LEU A 38 -5.90 1.40 -9.82
N ALA A 39 -4.69 1.38 -10.36
CA ALA A 39 -4.39 1.67 -11.75
C ALA A 39 -3.23 0.77 -12.20
N ALA A 40 -3.01 0.66 -13.51
CA ALA A 40 -1.93 -0.16 -14.07
C ALA A 40 -0.51 0.26 -13.62
N HIS A 41 -0.35 1.46 -13.08
CA HIS A 41 0.93 2.01 -12.63
C HIS A 41 0.97 2.44 -11.16
N ALA A 42 -0.15 2.33 -10.44
CA ALA A 42 -0.24 2.78 -9.06
C ALA A 42 -1.33 2.04 -8.27
N ALA A 43 -1.07 1.80 -6.99
CA ALA A 43 -2.05 1.29 -6.04
C ALA A 43 -2.01 2.13 -4.76
N ARG A 44 -3.17 2.39 -4.15
CA ARG A 44 -3.28 3.09 -2.87
C ARG A 44 -4.23 2.37 -1.93
N PHE A 45 -3.81 2.23 -0.68
CA PHE A 45 -4.57 1.57 0.37
C PHE A 45 -4.55 2.39 1.65
N ALA A 46 -5.67 2.41 2.38
CA ALA A 46 -5.66 2.74 3.80
C ALA A 46 -5.53 1.43 4.60
N VAL A 47 -4.56 1.38 5.51
CA VAL A 47 -4.25 0.21 6.32
C VAL A 47 -4.33 0.61 7.80
N SER A 48 -5.01 -0.20 8.61
CA SER A 48 -5.17 0.06 10.04
C SER A 48 -4.82 -1.14 10.90
N GLY A 49 -4.13 -0.91 12.02
CA GLY A 49 -3.74 -1.94 12.97
C GLY A 49 -2.46 -1.59 13.75
N PRO A 50 -1.80 -2.59 14.37
CA PRO A 50 -0.54 -2.39 15.08
C PRO A 50 0.57 -1.93 14.12
N PRO A 51 1.38 -0.91 14.47
CA PRO A 51 2.43 -0.36 13.62
C PRO A 51 3.38 -1.42 13.05
N ASP A 52 3.89 -2.33 13.89
CA ASP A 52 4.81 -3.40 13.46
C ASP A 52 4.20 -4.33 12.39
N LEU A 53 2.87 -4.53 12.42
CA LEU A 53 2.17 -5.35 11.45
C LEU A 53 1.89 -4.57 10.16
N ILE A 54 1.63 -3.27 10.26
CA ILE A 54 1.55 -2.37 9.10
C ILE A 54 2.89 -2.33 8.37
N ASP A 55 4.01 -2.28 9.10
CA ASP A 55 5.36 -2.31 8.52
C ASP A 55 5.61 -3.65 7.80
N ALA A 56 5.23 -4.77 8.42
CA ALA A 56 5.33 -6.08 7.78
C ALA A 56 4.45 -6.20 6.52
N PHE A 57 3.28 -5.57 6.53
CA PHE A 57 2.39 -5.47 5.37
C PHE A 57 3.01 -4.64 4.26
N GLU A 58 3.53 -3.46 4.58
CA GLU A 58 4.24 -2.57 3.64
C GLU A 58 5.42 -3.30 2.97
N MET A 59 6.24 -3.99 3.77
CA MET A 59 7.35 -4.81 3.26
C MET A 59 6.89 -5.96 2.36
N ALA A 60 5.74 -6.57 2.62
CA ALA A 60 5.21 -7.62 1.75
C ALA A 60 4.74 -7.05 0.41
N LEU A 61 4.07 -5.89 0.42
CA LEU A 61 3.56 -5.26 -0.79
C LEU A 61 4.65 -4.61 -1.64
N SER A 62 5.78 -4.20 -1.05
CA SER A 62 6.94 -3.72 -1.82
C SER A 62 7.56 -4.81 -2.69
N LEU A 63 7.41 -6.08 -2.33
CA LEU A 63 7.80 -7.22 -3.16
C LEU A 63 6.74 -7.54 -4.23
N GLY A 64 5.47 -7.36 -3.89
CA GLY A 64 4.34 -7.60 -4.78
C GLY A 64 4.14 -9.08 -5.18
N PRO A 65 3.09 -9.37 -5.95
CA PRO A 65 2.91 -10.64 -6.64
C PRO A 65 3.86 -10.76 -7.85
N SER A 66 4.01 -11.97 -8.37
CA SER A 66 5.01 -12.32 -9.40
C SER A 66 4.87 -11.59 -10.75
N ASP A 67 3.69 -11.05 -11.04
CA ASP A 67 3.37 -10.31 -12.26
C ASP A 67 3.51 -8.78 -12.10
N CYS A 68 3.89 -8.31 -10.91
CA CYS A 68 4.07 -6.90 -10.61
C CYS A 68 5.54 -6.54 -10.41
N LEU A 69 5.85 -5.25 -10.60
CA LEU A 69 7.12 -4.66 -10.22
C LEU A 69 6.83 -3.34 -9.51
N VAL A 70 7.03 -3.30 -8.20
CA VAL A 70 6.95 -2.06 -7.42
C VAL A 70 8.28 -1.33 -7.52
N LEU A 71 8.23 -0.04 -7.82
CA LEU A 71 9.39 0.84 -7.96
C LEU A 71 9.52 1.78 -6.76
N GLU A 72 8.40 2.33 -6.28
CA GLU A 72 8.39 3.24 -5.14
C GLU A 72 7.25 2.91 -4.19
N VAL A 73 7.49 3.18 -2.90
CA VAL A 73 6.52 3.06 -1.83
C VAL A 73 6.43 4.41 -1.12
N THR A 74 5.22 4.85 -0.82
CA THR A 74 4.93 6.07 -0.07
C THR A 74 4.05 5.74 1.12
N ARG A 75 4.29 6.41 2.24
CA ARG A 75 3.47 6.31 3.45
C ARG A 75 3.09 7.70 3.92
N ALA A 76 1.80 7.90 4.14
CA ALA A 76 1.28 9.08 4.82
C ALA A 76 0.53 8.62 6.07
N THR A 77 0.89 9.14 7.23
CA THR A 77 0.03 9.06 8.42
C THR A 77 -1.15 10.00 8.20
N ASN A 78 -2.33 9.70 8.74
CA ASN A 78 -3.43 10.67 8.79
C ASN A 78 -3.05 11.83 9.74
N GLY A 79 -2.23 12.74 9.22
CA GLY A 79 -1.81 14.03 9.78
C GLY A 79 -1.68 15.03 8.62
N PRO A 80 -1.77 16.35 8.86
CA PRO A 80 -2.06 17.35 7.84
C PRO A 80 -0.96 17.61 6.79
N ASP A 81 0.07 16.77 6.64
CA ASP A 81 1.17 17.00 5.69
C ASP A 81 1.16 15.97 4.55
N ALA A 82 0.20 16.16 3.63
CA ALA A 82 0.23 15.56 2.31
C ALA A 82 1.15 16.38 1.39
N ARG A 83 2.47 16.38 1.64
CA ARG A 83 3.42 16.92 0.67
C ARG A 83 3.70 15.89 -0.42
N GLN A 84 2.88 16.02 -1.45
CA GLN A 84 3.03 15.51 -2.79
C GLN A 84 4.35 16.02 -3.40
N THR A 85 5.40 15.20 -3.40
CA THR A 85 6.60 15.47 -4.22
C THR A 85 6.32 15.08 -5.67
N GLY A 86 6.60 16.05 -6.54
CA GLY A 86 6.11 16.11 -7.90
C GLY A 86 6.70 15.09 -8.85
N ILE A 87 5.86 14.68 -9.80
CA ILE A 87 6.30 14.22 -11.10
C ILE A 87 6.65 15.47 -11.92
N ALA A 88 7.94 15.66 -12.20
CA ALA A 88 8.38 16.61 -13.22
C ALA A 88 7.88 16.10 -14.58
N GLY A 89 7.20 16.98 -15.32
CA GLY A 89 6.83 16.76 -16.72
C GLY A 89 7.99 16.98 -17.68
#